data_AF-A0A7S3F8X6-F1
#
_entry.id   AF-A0A7S3F8X6-F1
#
_cell.length_a   1.000
_cell.length_b   1.000
_cell.length_c   1.000
_cell.angle_alpha   90.00
_cell.angle_beta   90.00
_cell.angle_gamma   90.00
#
_symmetry.space_group_name_H-M   'P 1'
#
loop_
_entity.id
_entity.type
_entity.pdbx_description
1 polymer ?
#
loop_
_entity_poly.entity_id
_entity_poly.type
_entity_poly.pdbx_seq_one_letter_code
_entity_poly.pdbx_strand_id
1 'polypeptide(L)'
;GETRAEAGPRSEAGSYWGVADAAEWYGHAEVRTRALTEDGARDSYENLLFAVCRFYEVVGRYPARVTVVGYDFKRARFEEVHRAAIGFPRARFSYVGTPAAEAARAKATAAE
;
A
#
# COMPACT_ATOMS: atom_id res chain seq x y z
N GLY A 1 -3.18 -13.22 -0.63
CA GLY A 1 -3.20 -13.10 0.82
C GLY A 1 -3.89 -14.29 1.42
N GLU A 2 -3.86 -14.39 2.74
CA GLU A 2 -4.28 -15.55 3.55
C GLU A 2 -5.73 -15.99 3.33
N THR A 3 -6.56 -15.11 2.76
CA THR A 3 -7.94 -15.41 2.38
C THR A 3 -8.07 -16.31 1.15
N ARG A 4 -6.99 -16.55 0.40
CA ARG A 4 -6.97 -17.51 -0.73
C ARG A 4 -6.32 -18.81 -0.30
N ALA A 5 -7.01 -19.94 -0.49
CA ALA A 5 -6.53 -21.27 -0.09
C ALA A 5 -5.13 -21.59 -0.64
N GLU A 6 -4.84 -21.20 -1.87
CA GLU A 6 -3.54 -21.38 -2.53
C GLU A 6 -2.40 -20.52 -1.96
N ALA A 7 -2.69 -19.47 -1.20
CA ALA A 7 -1.67 -18.58 -0.65
C ALA A 7 -1.03 -19.11 0.63
N GLY A 8 -1.70 -20.02 1.37
CA GLY A 8 -1.27 -20.48 2.69
C GLY A 8 -1.24 -19.35 3.74
N PRO A 9 -0.40 -19.42 4.78
CA PRO A 9 -0.29 -18.41 5.84
C PRO A 9 0.47 -17.15 5.38
N ARG A 10 0.40 -16.80 4.10
CA ARG A 10 1.11 -15.67 3.52
C ARG A 10 0.18 -14.48 3.37
N SER A 11 0.48 -13.42 4.12
CA SER A 11 -0.18 -12.13 3.98
C SER A 11 0.00 -11.52 2.59
N GLU A 12 -0.86 -10.57 2.24
CA GLU A 12 -0.74 -9.85 0.99
C GLU A 12 0.56 -9.01 0.95
N ALA A 13 0.87 -8.25 2.00
CA ALA A 13 2.09 -7.44 2.04
C ALA A 13 3.37 -8.29 1.99
N GLY A 14 3.40 -9.42 2.71
CA GLY A 14 4.49 -10.39 2.64
C GLY A 14 4.70 -10.96 1.24
N SER A 15 3.61 -11.18 0.49
CA SER A 15 3.73 -11.63 -0.91
C SER A 15 4.37 -10.57 -1.82
N TYR A 16 4.00 -9.29 -1.70
CA TYR A 16 4.64 -8.22 -2.47
C TYR A 16 6.11 -8.05 -2.11
N TRP A 17 6.44 -8.10 -0.80
CA TRP A 17 7.82 -8.00 -0.35
C TRP A 17 8.69 -9.10 -0.95
N GLY A 18 8.20 -10.35 -0.95
CA GLY A 18 8.90 -11.50 -1.51
C GLY A 18 9.09 -11.42 -3.02
N VAL A 19 8.08 -10.96 -3.77
CA VAL A 19 8.20 -10.75 -5.21
C VAL A 19 9.21 -9.64 -5.52
N ALA A 20 9.15 -8.52 -4.79
CA ALA A 20 10.09 -7.42 -4.98
C ALA A 20 11.54 -7.84 -4.66
N ASP A 21 11.73 -8.73 -3.67
CA ASP A 21 13.04 -9.28 -3.34
C ASP A 21 13.56 -10.20 -4.44
N ALA A 22 12.75 -11.19 -4.85
CA ALA A 22 13.12 -12.17 -5.86
C ALA A 22 13.39 -11.54 -7.24
N ALA A 23 12.73 -10.43 -7.56
CA ALA A 23 12.88 -9.71 -8.82
C ALA A 23 13.87 -8.53 -8.74
N GLU A 24 14.57 -8.37 -7.62
CA GLU A 24 15.56 -7.29 -7.40
C GLU A 24 15.00 -5.87 -7.59
N TRP A 25 13.70 -5.67 -7.35
CA TRP A 25 13.00 -4.40 -7.62
C TRP A 25 13.34 -3.28 -6.64
N TYR A 26 13.98 -3.58 -5.51
CA TYR A 26 14.42 -2.55 -4.58
C TYR A 26 15.51 -1.66 -5.18
N GLY A 27 16.26 -2.13 -6.18
CA GLY A 27 17.35 -1.42 -6.86
C GLY A 27 18.60 -1.18 -6.02
N HIS A 28 18.44 -0.99 -4.71
CA HIS A 28 19.52 -0.77 -3.76
C HIS A 28 19.26 -1.47 -2.41
N ALA A 29 20.33 -1.93 -1.76
CA ALA A 29 20.26 -2.72 -0.53
C ALA A 29 19.64 -1.93 0.64
N GLU A 30 19.94 -0.64 0.75
CA GLU A 30 19.39 0.23 1.80
C GLU A 30 17.90 0.49 1.64
N VAL A 31 17.35 0.37 0.41
CA VAL A 31 15.90 0.45 0.18
C VAL A 31 15.23 -0.83 0.67
N ARG A 32 15.83 -1.99 0.36
CA ARG A 32 15.35 -3.30 0.83
C ARG A 32 15.35 -3.40 2.35
N THR A 33 16.43 -3.01 3.03
CA THR A 33 16.55 -3.14 4.50
C THR A 33 15.56 -2.28 5.27
N ARG A 34 15.08 -1.19 4.68
CA ARG A 34 14.06 -0.31 5.27
C ARG A 34 12.65 -0.53 4.71
N ALA A 35 12.45 -1.52 3.85
CA ALA A 35 11.14 -1.92 3.36
C ALA A 35 10.50 -2.88 4.36
N LEU A 36 9.33 -2.50 4.87
CA LEU A 36 8.63 -3.21 5.95
C LEU A 36 7.21 -3.55 5.50
N THR A 37 6.67 -4.62 6.05
CA THR A 37 5.27 -5.03 5.85
C THR A 37 4.39 -4.56 7.01
N GLU A 38 3.11 -4.40 6.69
CA GLU A 38 2.00 -4.21 7.62
C GLU A 38 0.91 -5.19 7.16
N ASP A 39 0.48 -6.08 8.05
CA ASP A 39 -0.32 -7.27 7.71
C ASP A 39 -1.70 -7.29 8.38
N GLY A 40 -2.02 -6.29 9.21
CA GLY A 40 -3.26 -6.19 9.97
C GLY A 40 -4.37 -5.39 9.29
N ALA A 41 -4.08 -4.63 8.24
CA ALA A 41 -5.10 -3.84 7.53
C ALA A 41 -6.15 -4.73 6.84
N ARG A 42 -7.43 -4.47 7.14
CA ARG A 42 -8.59 -5.19 6.57
C ARG A 42 -9.22 -4.45 5.40
N ASP A 43 -8.96 -3.16 5.28
CA ASP A 43 -9.46 -2.33 4.21
C ASP A 43 -8.47 -1.25 3.77
N SER A 44 -8.84 -0.47 2.76
CA SER A 44 -8.01 0.60 2.21
C SER A 44 -7.78 1.80 3.16
N TYR A 45 -8.65 2.01 4.14
CA TYR A 45 -8.46 3.05 5.15
C TYR A 45 -7.37 2.63 6.14
N GLU A 46 -7.48 1.40 6.65
CA GLU A 46 -6.49 0.80 7.56
C GLU A 46 -5.12 0.68 6.88
N ASN A 47 -5.06 0.40 5.58
CA ASN A 47 -3.81 0.41 4.81
C ASN A 47 -3.02 1.73 4.99
N LEU A 48 -3.71 2.88 5.03
CA LEU A 48 -3.05 4.15 5.23
C LEU A 48 -2.73 4.40 6.71
N LEU A 49 -3.71 4.18 7.59
CA LEU A 49 -3.55 4.44 9.03
C LEU A 49 -2.45 3.56 9.64
N PHE A 50 -2.51 2.25 9.39
CA PHE A 50 -1.56 1.31 9.98
C PHE A 50 -0.18 1.46 9.38
N ALA A 51 -0.02 1.81 8.10
CA ALA A 51 1.29 2.14 7.54
C ALA A 51 1.94 3.35 8.24
N VAL A 52 1.16 4.38 8.57
CA VAL A 52 1.64 5.55 9.33
C VAL A 52 2.03 5.18 10.77
N CYS A 53 1.23 4.34 11.43
CA CYS A 53 1.55 3.81 12.77
C CYS A 53 2.80 2.93 12.74
N ARG A 54 2.91 2.03 11.75
CA ARG A 54 4.05 1.12 11.58
C ARG A 54 5.35 1.89 11.37
N PHE A 55 5.30 2.99 10.63
CA PHE A 55 6.43 3.90 10.50
C PHE A 55 6.85 4.48 11.86
N TYR A 56 5.90 4.91 12.69
CA TYR A 56 6.19 5.44 14.03
C TYR A 56 6.84 4.38 14.93
N GLU A 57 6.34 3.14 14.93
CA GLU A 57 6.91 2.05 15.73
C GLU A 57 8.39 1.79 15.44
N VAL A 58 8.79 1.93 14.17
CA VAL A 58 10.16 1.63 13.74
C VAL A 58 11.07 2.86 13.83
N VAL A 59 10.54 4.05 13.53
CA VAL A 59 11.35 5.29 13.39
C VAL A 59 11.26 6.19 14.62
N GLY A 60 10.26 6.00 15.50
CA GLY A 60 10.03 6.79 16.71
C GLY A 60 9.40 8.16 16.47
N ARG A 61 8.95 8.46 15.24
CA ARG A 61 8.26 9.70 14.85
C ARG A 61 7.37 9.46 13.65
N TYR A 62 6.36 10.31 13.46
CA TYR A 62 5.48 10.22 12.30
C TYR A 62 6.18 10.65 10.99
N PRO A 63 5.74 10.11 9.83
CA PRO A 63 6.37 10.42 8.55
C PRO A 63 6.14 11.88 8.15
N ALA A 64 7.19 12.52 7.65
CA ALA A 64 7.11 13.89 7.12
C ALA A 64 6.38 13.97 5.77
N ARG A 65 6.33 12.87 5.01
CA ARG A 65 5.64 12.75 3.72
C ARG A 65 5.11 11.33 3.57
N VAL A 66 3.95 11.19 2.95
CA VAL A 66 3.38 9.90 2.55
C VAL A 66 3.11 9.92 1.06
N THR A 67 3.58 8.88 0.37
CA THR A 67 3.27 8.62 -1.04
C THR A 67 2.62 7.25 -1.13
N VAL A 68 1.38 7.20 -1.59
CA VAL A 68 0.68 5.93 -1.83
C VAL A 68 0.84 5.57 -3.29
N VAL A 69 1.25 4.33 -3.57
CA VAL A 69 1.32 3.77 -4.92
C VAL A 69 0.22 2.72 -5.03
N GLY A 70 -0.65 2.83 -6.03
CA GLY A 70 -1.75 1.87 -6.20
C GLY A 70 -2.60 2.11 -7.44
N TYR A 71 -3.73 1.42 -7.53
CA TYR A 71 -4.63 1.53 -8.67
C TYR A 71 -5.28 2.91 -8.80
N ASP A 72 -5.29 3.48 -10.02
CA ASP A 72 -5.80 4.83 -10.29
C ASP A 72 -7.21 5.10 -9.74
N PHE A 73 -8.12 4.14 -9.84
CA PHE A 73 -9.50 4.30 -9.35
C PHE A 73 -9.59 4.51 -7.83
N LYS A 74 -8.56 4.16 -7.06
CA LYS A 74 -8.50 4.37 -5.61
C LYS A 74 -8.00 5.76 -5.24
N ARG A 75 -7.41 6.52 -6.17
CA ARG A 75 -6.80 7.85 -5.92
C ARG A 75 -7.70 8.76 -5.11
N ALA A 76 -8.90 9.04 -5.62
CA ALA A 76 -9.83 9.98 -4.99
C ALA A 76 -10.16 9.56 -3.54
N ARG A 77 -10.33 8.25 -3.30
CA ARG A 77 -10.61 7.73 -1.96
C ARG A 77 -9.45 7.95 -1.00
N PHE A 78 -8.21 7.75 -1.43
CA PHE A 78 -7.04 7.98 -0.58
C PHE A 78 -6.78 9.46 -0.32
N GLU A 79 -6.82 10.29 -1.37
CA GLU A 79 -6.50 11.72 -1.28
C GLU A 79 -7.56 12.52 -0.51
N GLU A 80 -8.85 12.26 -0.77
CA GLU A 80 -9.93 13.11 -0.27
C GLU A 80 -10.63 12.53 0.97
N VAL A 81 -10.64 11.19 1.15
CA VAL A 81 -11.33 10.54 2.27
C VAL A 81 -10.34 10.03 3.32
N HIS A 82 -9.49 9.04 2.99
CA HIS A 82 -8.65 8.36 3.99
C HIS A 82 -7.63 9.27 4.63
N ARG A 83 -6.90 10.04 3.81
CA ARG A 83 -5.94 11.04 4.29
C ARG A 83 -6.63 12.07 5.19
N ALA A 84 -7.83 12.53 4.83
CA ALA A 84 -8.59 13.49 5.61
C ALA A 84 -8.99 12.91 6.97
N ALA A 85 -9.51 11.68 6.97
CA ALA A 85 -9.99 10.98 8.16
C ALA A 85 -8.89 10.76 9.21
N ILE A 86 -7.64 10.51 8.78
CA ILE A 86 -6.49 10.39 9.70
C ILE A 86 -5.79 11.73 10.00
N GLY A 87 -6.31 12.86 9.50
CA GLY A 87 -5.73 14.18 9.74
C GLY A 87 -4.38 14.44 9.05
N PHE A 88 -4.00 13.66 8.03
CA PHE A 88 -2.69 13.82 7.39
C PHE A 88 -2.68 15.02 6.43
N PRO A 89 -1.70 15.95 6.49
CA PRO A 89 -1.77 17.18 5.69
C PRO A 89 -1.66 16.95 4.19
N ARG A 90 -2.54 17.59 3.41
CA ARG A 90 -2.58 17.49 1.94
C ARG A 90 -1.26 17.84 1.28
N ALA A 91 -0.59 18.90 1.73
CA ALA A 91 0.72 19.34 1.21
C ALA A 91 1.86 18.31 1.39
N ARG A 92 1.65 17.29 2.23
CA ARG A 92 2.64 16.25 2.53
C ARG A 92 2.19 14.87 2.02
N PHE A 93 1.09 14.80 1.29
CA PHE A 93 0.51 13.56 0.76
C PHE A 93 0.56 13.56 -0.76
N SER A 94 0.86 12.42 -1.35
CA SER A 94 0.86 12.23 -2.81
C SER A 94 0.35 10.83 -3.15
N TYR A 95 -0.26 10.69 -4.33
CA TYR A 95 -0.72 9.41 -4.86
C TYR A 95 -0.14 9.18 -6.25
N VAL A 96 0.51 8.03 -6.44
CA VAL A 96 1.00 7.57 -7.73
C VAL A 96 0.12 6.42 -8.18
N GLY A 97 -0.59 6.65 -9.29
CA GLY A 97 -1.50 5.67 -9.85
C GLY A 97 -0.79 4.78 -10.86
N THR A 98 -1.16 3.49 -10.87
CA THR A 98 -0.64 2.52 -11.85
C THR A 98 -1.67 2.25 -12.95
N PRO A 99 -1.30 2.38 -14.24
CA PRO A 99 -2.22 2.19 -15.37
C PRO A 99 -2.70 0.73 -15.53
N ALA A 100 -2.06 -0.23 -14.87
CA ALA A 100 -2.53 -1.62 -14.77
C ALA A 100 -4.00 -1.73 -14.27
N ALA A 101 -4.50 -0.68 -13.61
CA ALA A 101 -5.87 -0.53 -13.15
C ALA A 101 -6.91 -0.47 -14.29
N GLU A 102 -6.61 0.10 -15.46
CA GLU A 102 -7.60 0.21 -16.55
C GLU A 102 -8.03 -1.16 -17.06
N ALA A 103 -7.05 -2.08 -17.20
CA ALA A 103 -7.31 -3.48 -17.55
C ALA A 103 -8.07 -4.24 -16.45
N ALA A 104 -7.79 -3.95 -15.17
CA ALA A 104 -8.49 -4.58 -14.05
C ALA A 104 -9.94 -4.08 -13.89
N ARG A 105 -10.18 -2.78 -14.15
CA ARG A 105 -11.51 -2.17 -14.12
C ARG A 105 -12.40 -2.73 -15.22
N ALA A 106 -11.88 -2.90 -16.45
CA ALA A 106 -12.60 -3.52 -17.56
C ALA A 106 -13.03 -4.97 -17.24
N LYS A 107 -12.19 -5.74 -16.54
CA LYS A 107 -12.51 -7.10 -16.08
C LYS A 107 -13.56 -7.13 -14.98
N ALA A 108 -13.55 -6.16 -14.05
CA ALA A 108 -14.52 -6.08 -12.97
C ALA A 108 -15.92 -5.70 -13.49
N THR A 109 -16.02 -4.80 -14.47
CA THR A 109 -17.29 -4.41 -15.11
C THR A 109 -17.82 -5.44 -16.11
N ALA A 110 -17.00 -6.37 -16.59
CA ALA A 110 -17.41 -7.44 -17.50
C ALA A 110 -17.85 -8.73 -16.78
N ALA A 111 -17.74 -8.77 -15.45
CA ALA A 111 -18.14 -9.90 -14.61
C ALA A 111 -19.48 -9.66 -13.88
N GLU A 112 -20.16 -8.54 -14.16
CA GLU A 112 -21.59 -8.28 -13.88
C GLU A 112 -22.42 -8.52 -15.14
#